data_AF-A0A8C3MD27-F1
#
_entry.id   AF-A0A8C3MD27-F1
#
_cell.length_a   1.000
_cell.length_b   1.000
_cell.length_c   1.000
_cell.angle_alpha   90.00
_cell.angle_beta   90.00
_cell.angle_gamma   90.00
#
_symmetry.space_group_name_H-M   'P 1'
#
loop_
_entity.id
_entity.type
_entity.pdbx_description
1 polymer ?
#
loop_
_entity_poly.entity_id
_entity_poly.type
_entity_poly.pdbx_seq_one_letter_code
_entity_poly.pdbx_strand_id
1 'polypeptide(L)'
;MYINCLVITINVLPDPEKPICLNVKYDKSPSFPAGGTFPDFMVSVLSEDNTIIKNINPARISMKMWEAQSGRVTTFSCSKVKDDKEDGFFYFRDKMVPERVGTYMIQFTFAMDKTNMLNSEQIIIEVVPNDPVRLLPDSLPATPAVSNVRALTSRTLVKDLYLHLMDEYNNHTGLDLVGRIIAKIKSPNEEDIEIPQFQGKVNTVEFPLESGSAEINLVLAEDSPGRDSTEYILVFEPHLPALKKPLEPYCLSFMFYNDSKKQQLMATLTREKDQLSKSIDLYRKMFDTTNQLVITTSAAQSNGTCLLILNFHSQLQYVDSLLKKKMLEQEGVMKQPRRTCTLPNYPKGNQDILGKIAHLAQIEDNEAAKVISWHLASDMDCVVTLTTEAARSIFDETQGRQQVLPLDSIYKKTLPDWSRPLPHSRNGRTFFRPIGNPVFARDLLTFPDNIEHCQTVFGMLLGDTIIIDNLDAANHYRKEVVKITHCPTLLTREGDRIRSNGKFGGLQNKAPPMDKLRGMVFGAPMPKLYSTISAQIDLLQQYRAAVIKFDNVNKDLDLHLQSLNTPEMQKKKQELAEQEKSLKLVKQKLGMTPALSDKGAESLLQPIMLDISDTPTPPKRMRKDTMKKLYR
;
A
#
# COMPACT_ATOMS: atom_id res chain seq x y z
N MET A 1 -40.38 31.98 -45.62
CA MET A 1 -39.90 30.68 -45.13
C MET A 1 -38.61 30.89 -44.36
N TYR A 2 -38.65 30.77 -43.03
CA TYR A 2 -37.46 30.56 -42.20
C TYR A 2 -37.83 29.47 -41.20
N ILE A 3 -37.10 28.36 -41.25
CA ILE A 3 -37.32 27.17 -40.43
C ILE A 3 -36.67 27.45 -39.07
N ASN A 4 -37.48 27.51 -38.01
CA ASN A 4 -36.99 27.58 -36.63
C ASN A 4 -36.40 26.22 -36.23
N CYS A 5 -35.10 26.18 -35.98
CA CYS A 5 -34.42 25.02 -35.41
C CYS A 5 -34.91 24.77 -33.98
N LEU A 6 -35.31 23.54 -33.69
CA LEU A 6 -35.61 23.06 -32.35
C LEU A 6 -34.31 22.99 -31.54
N VAL A 7 -34.25 23.73 -30.43
CA VAL A 7 -33.15 23.66 -29.46
C VAL A 7 -33.61 22.82 -28.28
N ILE A 8 -32.97 21.67 -28.08
CA ILE A 8 -33.20 20.80 -26.91
C ILE A 8 -32.15 21.18 -25.85
N THR A 9 -32.60 21.51 -24.65
CA THR A 9 -31.74 21.83 -23.51
C THR A 9 -31.71 20.63 -22.56
N ILE A 10 -30.55 20.01 -22.38
CA ILE A 10 -30.35 18.86 -21.49
C ILE A 10 -29.67 19.36 -20.21
N ASN A 11 -30.27 19.10 -19.05
CA ASN A 11 -29.68 19.37 -17.74
C ASN A 11 -29.12 18.06 -17.17
N VAL A 12 -27.79 18.00 -17.02
CA VAL A 12 -27.09 16.87 -16.40
C VAL A 12 -26.82 17.21 -14.94
N LEU A 13 -27.38 16.43 -14.00
CA LEU A 13 -27.12 16.60 -12.57
C LEU A 13 -25.84 15.85 -12.18
N PRO A 14 -24.93 16.49 -11.43
CA PRO A 14 -23.71 15.84 -10.99
C PRO A 14 -23.96 14.78 -9.91
N ASP A 15 -23.28 13.63 -10.02
CA ASP A 15 -23.33 12.55 -9.01
C ASP A 15 -22.44 12.87 -7.78
N PRO A 16 -23.03 12.98 -6.56
CA PRO A 16 -22.31 13.30 -5.33
C PRO A 16 -21.42 12.16 -4.79
N GLU A 17 -21.57 10.93 -5.29
CA GLU A 17 -20.75 9.78 -4.86
C GLU A 17 -19.70 9.38 -5.90
N LYS A 18 -19.76 9.94 -7.11
CA LYS A 18 -18.81 9.63 -8.17
C LYS A 18 -17.55 10.47 -8.06
N PRO A 19 -16.39 9.89 -7.72
CA PRO A 19 -15.13 10.61 -7.57
C PRO A 19 -14.61 11.11 -8.92
N ILE A 20 -14.32 12.41 -9.03
CA ILE A 20 -13.80 13.03 -10.27
C ILE A 20 -12.37 13.51 -10.16
N CYS A 21 -11.94 13.98 -8.99
CA CYS A 21 -10.59 14.52 -8.82
C CYS A 21 -10.14 14.45 -7.35
N LEU A 22 -8.83 14.51 -7.17
CA LEU A 22 -8.20 14.62 -5.86
C LEU A 22 -7.80 16.07 -5.63
N ASN A 23 -8.29 16.66 -4.56
CA ASN A 23 -7.84 17.97 -4.10
C ASN A 23 -6.76 17.79 -3.04
N VAL A 24 -5.63 18.45 -3.23
CA VAL A 24 -4.47 18.36 -2.33
C VAL A 24 -4.13 19.75 -1.82
N LYS A 25 -4.21 19.92 -0.51
CA LYS A 25 -3.84 21.14 0.20
C LYS A 25 -2.60 20.87 1.03
N TYR A 26 -1.61 21.73 0.92
CA TYR A 26 -0.37 21.67 1.69
C TYR A 26 0.22 23.07 1.78
N ASP A 27 1.08 23.28 2.78
CA ASP A 27 1.82 24.52 2.88
C ASP A 27 2.93 24.56 1.81
N LYS A 28 2.88 25.57 0.94
CA LYS A 28 3.83 25.72 -0.16
C LYS A 28 5.09 26.38 0.38
N SER A 29 5.92 25.60 1.07
CA SER A 29 7.29 26.01 1.39
C SER A 29 8.06 26.28 0.10
N PRO A 30 8.85 27.37 0.02
CA PRO A 30 9.65 27.68 -1.17
C PRO A 30 10.83 26.72 -1.37
N SER A 31 11.24 25.98 -0.33
CA SER A 31 12.36 25.03 -0.41
C SER A 31 12.16 23.83 0.52
N PHE A 32 12.68 22.66 0.10
CA PHE A 32 12.66 21.42 0.87
C PHE A 32 14.10 20.95 1.11
N PRO A 33 14.66 21.08 2.32
CA PRO A 33 16.03 20.64 2.59
C PRO A 33 16.13 19.12 2.56
N ALA A 34 17.21 18.60 1.99
CA ALA A 34 17.50 17.17 1.91
C ALA A 34 17.46 16.52 3.31
N GLY A 35 16.76 15.37 3.40
CA GLY A 35 16.53 14.65 4.66
C GLY A 35 15.65 15.36 5.69
N GLY A 36 15.04 16.51 5.32
CA GLY A 36 14.04 17.18 6.13
C GLY A 36 12.70 16.43 6.19
N THR A 37 11.67 17.10 6.69
CA THR A 37 10.30 16.58 6.72
C THR A 37 9.41 17.42 5.82
N PHE A 38 8.58 16.78 5.00
CA PHE A 38 7.58 17.47 4.19
C PHE A 38 6.52 18.15 5.07
N PRO A 39 5.88 19.22 4.56
CA PRO A 39 4.67 19.76 5.16
C PRO A 39 3.56 18.71 5.14
N ASP A 40 2.59 18.89 6.02
CA ASP A 40 1.41 18.04 6.05
C ASP A 40 0.62 18.18 4.75
N PHE A 41 0.51 17.08 3.98
CA PHE A 41 -0.39 17.04 2.83
C PHE A 41 -1.77 16.57 3.29
N MET A 42 -2.77 17.40 3.00
CA MET A 42 -4.18 17.13 3.25
C MET A 42 -4.87 16.86 1.92
N VAL A 43 -5.37 15.64 1.75
CA VAL A 43 -5.97 15.14 0.51
C VAL A 43 -7.46 14.90 0.75
N SER A 44 -8.31 15.35 -0.16
CA SER A 44 -9.75 15.06 -0.18
C SER A 44 -10.18 14.61 -1.57
N VAL A 45 -11.13 13.68 -1.64
CA VAL A 45 -11.70 13.22 -2.91
C VAL A 45 -12.96 14.02 -3.21
N LEU A 46 -13.00 14.65 -4.39
CA LEU A 46 -14.14 15.45 -4.83
C LEU A 46 -15.04 14.64 -5.77
N SER A 47 -16.35 14.80 -5.60
CA SER A 47 -17.39 14.24 -6.47
C SER A 47 -17.77 15.20 -7.62
N GLU A 48 -18.62 14.75 -8.56
CA GLU A 48 -19.04 15.57 -9.71
C GLU A 48 -19.71 16.89 -9.29
N ASP A 49 -20.30 16.94 -8.10
CA ASP A 49 -20.95 18.13 -7.53
C ASP A 49 -19.98 19.02 -6.73
N ASN A 50 -18.68 18.73 -6.80
CA ASN A 50 -17.60 19.37 -6.05
C ASN A 50 -17.71 19.24 -4.52
N THR A 51 -18.48 18.27 -4.01
CA THR A 51 -18.50 17.96 -2.58
C THR A 51 -17.41 16.94 -2.20
N ILE A 52 -17.09 16.87 -0.91
CA ILE A 52 -16.05 15.95 -0.40
C ILE A 52 -16.69 14.62 -0.05
N ILE A 53 -16.20 13.54 -0.65
CA ILE A 53 -16.66 12.17 -0.36
C ILE A 53 -16.09 11.71 0.97
N LYS A 54 -16.96 11.46 1.96
CA LYS A 54 -16.57 11.14 3.34
C LYS A 54 -16.31 9.65 3.59
N ASN A 55 -17.01 8.75 2.87
CA ASN A 55 -16.99 7.30 3.10
C ASN A 55 -15.89 6.58 2.30
N ILE A 56 -14.64 7.04 2.40
CA ILE A 56 -13.51 6.42 1.69
C ILE A 56 -12.55 5.75 2.66
N ASN A 57 -12.19 4.49 2.36
CA ASN A 57 -11.17 3.76 3.11
C ASN A 57 -9.78 4.39 2.89
N PRO A 58 -9.07 4.85 3.94
CA PRO A 58 -7.74 5.44 3.82
C PRO A 58 -6.70 4.55 3.13
N ALA A 59 -6.85 3.23 3.18
CA ALA A 59 -5.94 2.29 2.51
C ALA A 59 -6.00 2.37 0.98
N ARG A 60 -7.02 3.02 0.41
CA ARG A 60 -7.17 3.22 -1.03
C ARG A 60 -6.47 4.49 -1.54
N ILE A 61 -5.94 5.32 -0.65
CA ILE A 61 -5.23 6.55 -0.99
C ILE A 61 -3.75 6.38 -0.69
N SER A 62 -2.93 6.69 -1.69
CA SER A 62 -1.48 6.57 -1.60
C SER A 62 -0.80 7.80 -2.19
N MET A 63 0.37 8.13 -1.66
CA MET A 63 1.25 9.16 -2.19
C MET A 63 2.39 8.45 -2.92
N LYS A 64 2.62 8.80 -4.17
CA LYS A 64 3.73 8.30 -4.98
C LYS A 64 4.72 9.43 -5.21
N MET A 65 5.99 9.12 -5.11
CA MET A 65 7.08 10.07 -5.33
C MET A 65 8.16 9.42 -6.18
N TRP A 66 8.68 10.14 -7.17
CA TRP A 66 9.80 9.67 -7.97
C TRP A 66 10.69 10.84 -8.38
N GLU A 67 11.96 10.53 -8.59
CA GLU A 67 12.92 11.46 -9.20
C GLU A 67 12.64 11.56 -10.69
N ALA A 68 12.63 12.78 -11.23
CA ALA A 68 12.29 13.02 -12.64
C ALA A 68 13.20 12.24 -13.62
N GLN A 69 14.43 11.88 -13.20
CA GLN A 69 15.43 11.20 -14.03
C GLN A 69 15.56 9.69 -13.77
N SER A 70 15.28 9.19 -12.55
CA SER A 70 15.56 7.79 -12.16
C SER A 70 14.36 6.84 -12.32
N GLY A 71 13.13 7.35 -12.49
CA GLY A 71 11.92 6.52 -12.66
C GLY A 71 11.55 5.61 -11.47
N ARG A 72 12.35 5.59 -10.40
CA ARG A 72 12.14 4.76 -9.21
C ARG A 72 11.04 5.39 -8.35
N VAL A 73 9.92 4.70 -8.23
CA VAL A 73 8.74 5.17 -7.50
C VAL A 73 8.76 4.69 -6.05
N THR A 74 8.69 5.64 -5.14
CA THR A 74 8.50 5.42 -3.70
C THR A 74 7.03 5.65 -3.37
N THR A 75 6.38 4.71 -2.67
CA THR A 75 4.96 4.80 -2.32
C THR A 75 4.80 4.94 -0.81
N PHE A 76 4.06 5.94 -0.37
CA PHE A 76 3.73 6.19 1.03
C PHE A 76 2.24 5.94 1.28
N SER A 77 1.95 5.31 2.42
CA SER A 77 0.60 5.10 2.91
C SER A 77 0.10 6.30 3.71
N CYS A 78 -1.23 6.49 3.72
CA CYS A 78 -1.91 7.46 4.58
C CYS A 78 -1.50 7.29 6.05
N SER A 79 -1.31 8.41 6.77
CA SER A 79 -0.96 8.38 8.19
C SER A 79 -2.11 7.82 9.04
N LYS A 80 -1.78 7.17 10.17
CA LYS A 80 -2.76 6.60 11.11
C LYS A 80 -3.68 7.71 11.67
N VAL A 81 -4.88 7.32 12.07
CA VAL A 81 -5.90 8.22 12.61
C VAL A 81 -5.40 8.86 13.91
N LYS A 82 -5.25 10.20 13.96
CA LYS A 82 -5.15 11.02 15.18
C LYS A 82 -6.52 11.66 15.45
N ASP A 83 -6.84 12.05 16.68
CA ASP A 83 -8.18 12.52 17.09
C ASP A 83 -8.66 13.83 16.40
N ASP A 84 -7.78 14.59 15.75
CA ASP A 84 -8.08 15.86 15.08
C ASP A 84 -8.54 15.71 13.61
N LYS A 85 -9.48 14.79 13.32
CA LYS A 85 -9.91 14.55 11.94
C LYS A 85 -11.17 15.31 11.56
N GLU A 86 -11.06 16.10 10.49
CA GLU A 86 -12.19 16.48 9.67
C GLU A 86 -12.61 15.29 8.76
N ASP A 87 -13.90 14.96 8.76
CA ASP A 87 -14.46 13.88 7.94
C ASP A 87 -14.20 14.13 6.45
N GLY A 88 -13.69 13.10 5.76
CA GLY A 88 -13.39 13.15 4.31
C GLY A 88 -11.98 13.65 3.94
N PHE A 89 -11.13 13.97 4.93
CA PHE A 89 -9.75 14.37 4.70
C PHE A 89 -8.73 13.29 5.11
N PHE A 90 -7.72 13.11 4.26
CA PHE A 90 -6.64 12.15 4.40
C PHE A 90 -5.31 12.87 4.56
N TYR A 91 -4.55 12.50 5.59
CA TYR A 91 -3.34 13.22 5.96
C TYR A 91 -2.09 12.38 5.70
N PHE A 92 -1.09 12.99 5.08
CA PHE A 92 0.26 12.46 4.93
C PHE A 92 1.19 13.35 5.74
N ARG A 93 1.40 12.96 6.99
CA ARG A 93 2.25 13.65 7.97
C ARG A 93 3.57 12.94 8.15
N ASP A 94 4.58 13.68 8.61
CA ASP A 94 5.89 13.17 9.02
C ASP A 94 6.58 12.36 7.89
N LYS A 95 6.40 12.78 6.63
CA LYS A 95 7.04 12.13 5.48
C LYS A 95 8.41 12.76 5.24
N MET A 96 9.45 11.93 5.15
CA MET A 96 10.81 12.44 4.93
C MET A 96 11.01 12.93 3.49
N VAL A 97 11.69 14.06 3.37
CA VAL A 97 12.23 14.58 2.11
C VAL A 97 13.38 13.67 1.67
N PRO A 98 13.54 13.39 0.36
CA PRO A 98 14.70 12.66 -0.15
C PRO A 98 16.04 13.20 0.36
N GLU A 99 17.00 12.30 0.55
CA GLU A 99 18.36 12.66 1.00
C GLU A 99 19.22 13.25 -0.11
N ARG A 100 18.86 13.04 -1.38
CA ARG A 100 19.58 13.59 -2.53
C ARG A 100 18.89 14.83 -3.06
N VAL A 101 19.69 15.81 -3.44
CA VAL A 101 19.24 17.02 -4.14
C VAL A 101 18.77 16.68 -5.54
N GLY A 102 17.67 17.31 -5.96
CA GLY A 102 17.10 17.11 -7.29
C GLY A 102 15.63 17.49 -7.39
N THR A 103 15.09 17.35 -8.60
CA THR A 103 13.67 17.59 -8.88
C THR A 103 12.90 16.29 -8.72
N TYR A 104 11.95 16.29 -7.77
CA TYR A 104 11.08 15.15 -7.51
C TYR A 104 9.63 15.51 -7.84
N MET A 105 8.88 14.49 -8.25
CA MET A 105 7.47 14.59 -8.56
C MET A 105 6.69 13.82 -7.51
N ILE A 106 5.70 14.47 -6.91
CA ILE A 106 4.73 13.86 -6.00
C ILE A 106 3.38 13.79 -6.69
N GLN A 107 2.71 12.64 -6.59
CA GLN A 107 1.35 12.47 -7.06
C GLN A 107 0.55 11.60 -6.09
N PHE A 108 -0.66 12.04 -5.77
CA PHE A 108 -1.58 11.28 -4.94
C PHE A 108 -2.48 10.44 -5.83
N THR A 109 -2.72 9.20 -5.43
CA THR A 109 -3.54 8.26 -6.18
C THR A 109 -4.62 7.67 -5.28
N PHE A 110 -5.86 7.64 -5.78
CA PHE A 110 -7.00 6.98 -5.19
C PHE A 110 -7.46 5.80 -6.05
N ALA A 111 -7.51 4.60 -5.46
CA ALA A 111 -8.01 3.41 -6.13
C ALA A 111 -9.53 3.29 -5.97
N MET A 112 -10.27 3.54 -7.04
CA MET A 112 -11.73 3.39 -7.07
C MET A 112 -12.11 1.90 -7.04
N ASP A 113 -11.45 1.10 -7.89
CA ASP A 113 -11.55 -0.35 -7.98
C ASP A 113 -10.18 -0.97 -8.31
N LYS A 114 -10.13 -2.25 -8.71
CA LYS A 114 -8.86 -2.95 -9.03
C LYS A 114 -8.18 -2.46 -10.33
N THR A 115 -8.89 -1.68 -11.14
CA THR A 115 -8.53 -1.31 -12.51
C THR A 115 -8.52 0.22 -12.75
N ASN A 116 -9.32 0.97 -12.01
CA ASN A 116 -9.52 2.40 -12.18
C ASN A 116 -8.87 3.16 -11.02
N MET A 117 -7.91 4.02 -11.36
CA MET A 117 -7.19 4.87 -10.43
C MET A 117 -7.37 6.33 -10.80
N LEU A 118 -7.69 7.15 -9.81
CA LEU A 118 -7.74 8.59 -9.93
C LEU A 118 -6.43 9.19 -9.43
N ASN A 119 -5.84 10.10 -10.19
CA ASN A 119 -4.58 10.75 -9.83
C ASN A 119 -4.79 12.24 -9.60
N SER A 120 -4.08 12.81 -8.64
CA SER A 120 -3.99 14.26 -8.46
C SER A 120 -3.12 14.88 -9.56
N GLU A 121 -3.13 16.21 -9.62
CA GLU A 121 -2.07 16.96 -10.29
C GLU A 121 -0.70 16.60 -9.70
N GLN A 122 0.33 16.68 -10.55
CA GLN A 122 1.71 16.43 -10.15
C GLN A 122 2.25 17.65 -9.42
N ILE A 123 2.74 17.44 -8.21
CA ILE A 123 3.42 18.46 -7.42
C ILE A 123 4.92 18.31 -7.67
N ILE A 124 5.50 19.34 -8.29
CA ILE A 124 6.93 19.43 -8.51
C ILE A 124 7.56 20.00 -7.24
N ILE A 125 8.53 19.27 -6.68
CA ILE A 125 9.31 19.71 -5.54
C ILE A 125 10.78 19.77 -5.92
N GLU A 126 11.43 20.86 -5.51
CA GLU A 126 12.86 21.01 -5.60
C GLU A 126 13.46 20.74 -4.22
N VAL A 127 14.20 19.63 -4.14
CA VAL A 127 14.95 19.29 -2.94
C VAL A 127 16.27 20.04 -3.01
N VAL A 128 16.51 20.91 -2.04
CA VAL A 128 17.73 21.73 -1.93
C VAL A 128 18.70 21.11 -0.92
N PRO A 129 20.01 21.40 -1.02
CA PRO A 129 20.98 20.97 -0.03
C PRO A 129 20.59 21.46 1.36
N ASN A 130 20.88 20.66 2.39
CA ASN A 130 20.66 21.07 3.77
C ASN A 130 21.82 21.96 4.28
N ASP A 131 21.75 22.39 5.54
CA ASP A 131 22.80 23.16 6.20
C ASP A 131 24.15 22.43 6.10
N PRO A 132 25.27 23.14 5.85
CA PRO A 132 26.60 22.53 5.81
C PRO A 132 26.94 21.93 7.17
N VAL A 133 27.52 20.72 7.13
CA VAL A 133 27.97 19.99 8.33
C VAL A 133 29.47 19.72 8.28
N ARG A 134 30.00 19.42 7.10
CA ARG A 134 31.37 18.93 6.93
C ARG A 134 32.03 19.45 5.66
N LEU A 135 33.35 19.38 5.66
CA LEU A 135 34.21 19.72 4.53
C LEU A 135 34.80 18.44 3.95
N LEU A 136 34.59 18.17 2.66
CA LEU A 136 35.09 16.95 2.01
C LEU A 136 35.59 17.22 0.59
N PRO A 137 36.58 16.45 0.11
CA PRO A 137 36.98 16.48 -1.29
C PRO A 137 36.07 15.61 -2.17
N ASP A 138 36.00 15.92 -3.47
CA ASP A 138 35.29 15.11 -4.48
C ASP A 138 35.84 13.68 -4.57
N SER A 139 37.15 13.53 -4.37
CA SER A 139 37.80 12.23 -4.32
C SER A 139 38.86 12.24 -3.23
N LEU A 140 38.95 11.14 -2.48
CA LEU A 140 39.93 11.02 -1.40
C LEU A 140 41.35 11.09 -2.01
N PRO A 141 42.13 12.15 -1.69
CA PRO A 141 43.49 12.29 -2.21
C PRO A 141 44.36 11.14 -1.68
N ALA A 142 45.39 10.77 -2.46
CA ALA A 142 46.37 9.81 -1.99
C ALA A 142 47.11 10.37 -0.77
N THR A 143 47.48 9.49 0.17
CA THR A 143 48.25 9.87 1.36
C THR A 143 49.59 10.47 0.90
N PRO A 144 49.87 11.77 1.14
CA PRO A 144 51.09 12.39 0.64
C PRO A 144 52.33 11.87 1.36
N ALA A 145 53.42 11.73 0.62
CA ALA A 145 54.74 11.44 1.17
C ALA A 145 55.68 12.54 0.71
N VAL A 146 56.19 13.32 1.66
CA VAL A 146 56.93 14.56 1.41
C VAL A 146 58.32 14.51 2.04
N SER A 147 59.26 15.25 1.47
CA SER A 147 60.57 15.49 2.09
C SER A 147 60.95 16.96 2.07
N ASN A 148 61.76 17.39 3.04
CA ASN A 148 62.16 18.79 3.23
C ASN A 148 63.27 19.26 2.25
N VAL A 149 63.58 18.49 1.21
CA VAL A 149 64.62 18.81 0.21
C VAL A 149 64.22 19.96 -0.71
N ARG A 150 65.19 20.60 -1.39
CA ARG A 150 64.96 21.75 -2.28
C ARG A 150 63.87 21.55 -3.33
N ALA A 151 63.81 20.35 -3.91
CA ALA A 151 62.91 20.02 -5.01
C ALA A 151 61.43 20.26 -4.63
N LEU A 152 60.74 21.10 -5.41
CA LEU A 152 59.38 21.55 -5.11
C LEU A 152 58.39 20.38 -5.10
N THR A 153 58.51 19.46 -6.06
CA THR A 153 57.67 18.25 -6.16
C THR A 153 57.82 17.30 -4.97
N SER A 154 58.98 17.30 -4.32
CA SER A 154 59.22 16.50 -3.11
C SER A 154 58.58 17.12 -1.86
N ARG A 155 58.34 18.44 -1.85
CA ARG A 155 57.75 19.19 -0.72
C ARG A 155 56.24 19.40 -0.85
N THR A 156 55.65 19.12 -2.01
CA THR A 156 54.21 19.32 -2.25
C THR A 156 53.38 18.35 -1.40
N LEU A 157 52.57 18.90 -0.49
CA LEU A 157 51.64 18.13 0.34
C LEU A 157 50.39 17.77 -0.46
N VAL A 158 49.74 18.77 -1.05
CA VAL A 158 48.55 18.59 -1.88
C VAL A 158 48.62 19.55 -3.05
N LYS A 159 48.18 19.06 -4.20
CA LYS A 159 48.09 19.82 -5.45
C LYS A 159 46.70 19.65 -6.01
N ASP A 160 46.08 20.74 -6.44
CA ASP A 160 44.76 20.78 -7.07
C ASP A 160 43.69 20.09 -6.19
N LEU A 161 43.77 20.26 -4.85
CA LEU A 161 42.79 19.70 -3.92
C LEU A 161 41.58 20.65 -3.85
N TYR A 162 40.42 20.16 -4.23
CA TYR A 162 39.16 20.88 -4.11
C TYR A 162 38.41 20.37 -2.88
N LEU A 163 38.13 21.27 -1.94
CA LEU A 163 37.29 20.97 -0.78
C LEU A 163 35.95 21.67 -0.92
N HIS A 164 34.87 20.90 -0.72
CA HIS A 164 33.50 21.37 -0.82
C HIS A 164 32.80 21.31 0.54
N LEU A 165 31.96 22.31 0.82
CA LEU A 165 30.99 22.25 1.89
C LEU A 165 29.90 21.25 1.50
N MET A 166 29.72 20.25 2.36
CA MET A 166 28.71 19.22 2.19
C MET A 166 27.76 19.19 3.38
N ASP A 167 26.50 18.88 3.09
CA ASP A 167 25.50 18.58 4.12
C ASP A 167 25.70 17.17 4.72
N GLU A 168 24.79 16.75 5.61
CA GLU A 168 24.85 15.44 6.25
C GLU A 168 24.76 14.27 5.23
N TYR A 169 24.17 14.50 4.06
CA TYR A 169 23.91 13.50 3.02
C TYR A 169 24.88 13.56 1.83
N ASN A 170 25.95 14.34 1.96
CA ASN A 170 26.98 14.57 0.92
C ASN A 170 26.47 15.34 -0.32
N ASN A 171 25.48 16.22 -0.16
CA ASN A 171 25.13 17.17 -1.22
C ASN A 171 25.99 18.45 -1.08
N HIS A 172 26.42 19.01 -2.20
CA HIS A 172 27.14 20.29 -2.23
C HIS A 172 26.23 21.42 -1.72
N THR A 173 26.72 22.24 -0.80
CA THR A 173 25.95 23.32 -0.16
C THR A 173 26.80 24.59 0.04
N GLY A 174 26.23 25.64 0.61
CA GLY A 174 26.95 26.85 1.00
C GLY A 174 27.38 27.76 -0.16
N LEU A 175 26.61 27.79 -1.25
CA LEU A 175 26.85 28.66 -2.41
C LEU A 175 26.87 30.16 -2.05
N ASP A 176 26.16 30.53 -0.99
CA ASP A 176 26.03 31.88 -0.45
C ASP A 176 27.04 32.18 0.67
N LEU A 177 27.83 31.19 1.08
CA LEU A 177 28.80 31.32 2.17
C LEU A 177 30.17 31.76 1.64
N VAL A 178 30.70 32.79 2.28
CA VAL A 178 32.06 33.29 2.05
C VAL A 178 32.85 33.17 3.34
N GLY A 179 34.08 32.66 3.24
CA GLY A 179 35.01 32.64 4.36
C GLY A 179 36.39 32.17 3.94
N ARG A 180 37.06 31.45 4.82
CA ARG A 180 38.43 30.97 4.59
C ARG A 180 38.65 29.61 5.22
N ILE A 181 39.52 28.80 4.62
CA ILE A 181 40.03 27.56 5.20
C ILE A 181 41.42 27.83 5.75
N ILE A 182 41.65 27.48 7.01
CA ILE A 182 42.95 27.57 7.67
C ILE A 182 43.55 26.16 7.68
N ALA A 183 44.62 25.97 6.90
CA ALA A 183 45.40 24.75 6.91
C ALA A 183 46.47 24.80 8.00
N LYS A 184 46.58 23.75 8.81
CA LYS A 184 47.61 23.59 9.84
C LYS A 184 48.10 22.16 9.96
N ILE A 185 49.33 21.97 10.40
CA ILE A 185 49.92 20.64 10.59
C ILE A 185 49.89 20.31 12.09
N LYS A 186 49.38 19.13 12.43
CA LYS A 186 49.41 18.56 13.79
C LYS A 186 50.28 17.31 13.82
N SER A 187 51.04 17.14 14.91
CA SER A 187 51.67 15.85 15.24
C SER A 187 50.65 14.95 15.94
N PRO A 188 50.72 13.61 15.77
CA PRO A 188 49.98 12.66 16.59
C PRO A 188 50.38 12.68 18.07
N ASN A 189 51.56 13.20 18.43
CA ASN A 189 51.95 13.43 19.83
C ASN A 189 51.84 14.93 20.17
N GLU A 190 51.07 15.28 21.20
CA GLU A 190 50.88 16.67 21.62
C GLU A 190 52.15 17.33 22.21
N GLU A 191 53.16 16.54 22.59
CA GLU A 191 54.42 17.01 23.17
C GLU A 191 55.55 17.24 22.12
N ASP A 192 55.32 16.95 20.83
CA ASP A 192 56.35 17.12 19.79
C ASP A 192 56.58 18.62 19.46
N ILE A 193 57.83 19.06 19.62
CA ILE A 193 58.26 20.44 19.35
C ILE A 193 58.64 20.63 17.85
N GLU A 194 58.93 19.55 17.13
CA GLU A 194 59.40 19.57 15.74
C GLU A 194 58.27 19.31 14.73
N ILE A 195 57.41 20.30 14.52
CA ILE A 195 56.28 20.21 13.57
C ILE A 195 56.69 20.80 12.20
N PRO A 196 56.47 20.09 11.08
CA PRO A 196 56.72 20.63 9.75
C PRO A 196 55.98 21.94 9.46
N GLN A 197 56.66 22.85 8.76
CA GLN A 197 56.19 24.20 8.44
C GLN A 197 55.91 24.34 6.95
N PHE A 198 54.94 25.18 6.61
CA PHE A 198 54.62 25.50 5.22
C PHE A 198 55.65 26.44 4.62
N GLN A 199 55.65 26.53 3.28
CA GLN A 199 56.46 27.45 2.51
C GLN A 199 56.43 28.87 3.11
N GLY A 200 57.60 29.46 3.34
CA GLY A 200 57.73 30.74 4.06
C GLY A 200 57.94 30.60 5.58
N LYS A 201 58.11 29.37 6.09
CA LYS A 201 58.30 29.05 7.52
C LYS A 201 57.13 29.51 8.40
N VAL A 202 55.92 29.32 7.88
CA VAL A 202 54.67 29.63 8.58
C VAL A 202 54.00 28.35 9.06
N ASN A 203 53.31 28.42 10.20
CA ASN A 203 52.63 27.27 10.80
C ASN A 203 51.20 27.09 10.28
N THR A 204 50.65 28.10 9.61
CA THR A 204 49.28 28.13 9.08
C THR A 204 49.24 28.82 7.74
N VAL A 205 48.40 28.34 6.83
CA VAL A 205 48.12 28.98 5.53
C VAL A 205 46.62 29.13 5.36
N GLU A 206 46.17 30.28 4.86
CA GLU A 206 44.76 30.58 4.64
C GLU A 206 44.42 30.49 3.15
N PHE A 207 43.27 29.88 2.84
CA PHE A 207 42.72 29.79 1.49
C PHE A 207 41.33 30.43 1.46
N PRO A 208 40.99 31.23 0.44
CA PRO A 208 39.64 31.75 0.28
C PRO A 208 38.66 30.59 0.01
N LEU A 209 37.48 30.66 0.63
CA LEU A 209 36.38 29.73 0.43
C LEU A 209 35.21 30.53 -0.17
N GLU A 210 34.92 30.26 -1.44
CA GLU A 210 33.92 30.98 -2.23
C GLU A 210 32.95 29.99 -2.87
N SER A 211 31.66 30.32 -2.88
CA SER A 211 30.62 29.43 -3.44
C SER A 211 30.67 28.00 -2.86
N GLY A 212 30.92 27.90 -1.56
CA GLY A 212 31.02 26.62 -0.85
C GLY A 212 32.22 25.75 -1.23
N SER A 213 33.20 26.28 -1.95
CA SER A 213 34.33 25.50 -2.49
C SER A 213 35.66 26.24 -2.35
N ALA A 214 36.75 25.50 -2.13
CA ALA A 214 38.08 26.06 -2.04
C ALA A 214 39.10 25.19 -2.76
N GLU A 215 39.92 25.82 -3.60
CA GLU A 215 41.06 25.20 -4.25
C GLU A 215 42.31 25.36 -3.38
N ILE A 216 42.99 24.25 -3.11
CA ILE A 216 44.09 24.20 -2.14
C ILE A 216 45.33 23.62 -2.80
N ASN A 217 46.41 24.39 -2.69
CA ASN A 217 47.75 24.00 -3.08
C ASN A 217 48.70 24.27 -1.91
N LEU A 218 49.31 23.21 -1.37
CA LEU A 218 50.18 23.31 -0.18
C LEU A 218 51.54 22.66 -0.40
N VAL A 219 52.57 23.37 0.07
CA VAL A 219 53.97 22.98 -0.06
C VAL A 219 54.67 23.24 1.28
N LEU A 220 55.51 22.30 1.72
CA LEU A 220 56.38 22.47 2.89
C LEU A 220 57.54 23.43 2.61
N ALA A 221 58.06 24.08 3.66
CA ALA A 221 59.30 24.87 3.56
C ALA A 221 60.51 23.99 3.22
N GLU A 222 61.47 24.58 2.50
CA GLU A 222 62.82 24.01 2.38
C GLU A 222 63.46 23.94 3.77
N ASP A 223 64.11 22.81 4.07
CA ASP A 223 64.72 22.53 5.37
C ASP A 223 63.74 22.69 6.54
N SER A 224 62.46 22.38 6.30
CA SER A 224 61.42 22.35 7.33
C SER A 224 61.84 21.42 8.49
N PRO A 225 61.57 21.82 9.75
CA PRO A 225 61.67 20.92 10.89
C PRO A 225 60.71 19.74 10.73
N GLY A 226 60.95 18.65 11.45
CA GLY A 226 60.12 17.46 11.39
C GLY A 226 60.93 16.20 11.68
N ARG A 227 60.33 15.30 12.44
CA ARG A 227 60.90 13.98 12.71
C ARG A 227 60.80 13.08 11.49
N ASP A 228 61.93 12.49 11.07
CA ASP A 228 61.98 11.56 9.94
C ASP A 228 61.05 10.36 10.16
N SER A 229 60.43 9.87 9.07
CA SER A 229 59.56 8.69 9.07
C SER A 229 58.36 8.78 10.01
N THR A 230 57.87 9.99 10.24
CA THR A 230 56.74 10.25 11.14
C THR A 230 55.51 10.65 10.32
N GLU A 231 54.34 10.14 10.73
CA GLU A 231 53.05 10.52 10.18
C GLU A 231 52.58 11.82 10.86
N TYR A 232 52.17 12.79 10.08
CA TYR A 232 51.57 14.05 10.54
C TYR A 232 50.18 14.20 9.94
N ILE A 233 49.34 15.02 10.58
CA ILE A 233 47.96 15.25 10.15
C ILE A 233 47.85 16.70 9.66
N LEU A 234 47.48 16.87 8.40
CA LEU A 234 47.10 18.14 7.83
C LEU A 234 45.62 18.39 8.11
N VAL A 235 45.33 19.42 8.90
CA VAL A 235 43.97 19.79 9.33
C VAL A 235 43.53 21.04 8.58
N PHE A 236 42.38 20.96 7.93
CA PHE A 236 41.74 22.05 7.22
C PHE A 236 40.53 22.54 8.01
N GLU A 237 40.69 23.67 8.70
CA GLU A 237 39.64 24.25 9.52
C GLU A 237 38.88 25.34 8.76
N PRO A 238 37.58 25.15 8.47
CA PRO A 238 36.77 26.19 7.84
C PRO A 238 36.40 27.27 8.85
N HIS A 239 36.67 28.52 8.50
CA HIS A 239 36.29 29.71 9.26
C HIS A 239 35.24 30.51 8.47
N LEU A 240 33.98 30.31 8.85
CA LEU A 240 32.80 30.86 8.18
C LEU A 240 32.05 31.79 9.14
N PRO A 241 32.19 33.12 9.02
CA PRO A 241 31.56 34.08 9.95
C PRO A 241 30.03 34.01 9.99
N ALA A 242 29.41 33.58 8.89
CA ALA A 242 27.95 33.48 8.76
C ALA A 242 27.34 32.25 9.48
N LEU A 243 28.15 31.25 9.86
CA LEU A 243 27.69 30.02 10.49
C LEU A 243 27.75 30.09 12.02
N LYS A 244 26.63 29.77 12.68
CA LYS A 244 26.54 29.75 14.15
C LYS A 244 27.23 28.53 14.78
N LYS A 245 27.35 27.43 14.03
CA LYS A 245 28.00 26.19 14.47
C LYS A 245 29.32 25.98 13.70
N PRO A 246 30.42 25.61 14.36
CA PRO A 246 31.65 25.26 13.68
C PRO A 246 31.45 23.95 12.90
N LEU A 247 31.96 23.90 11.67
CA LEU A 247 31.96 22.69 10.85
C LEU A 247 33.09 21.75 11.27
N GLU A 248 32.91 20.47 10.98
CA GLU A 248 33.96 19.47 11.22
C GLU A 248 35.16 19.70 10.25
N PRO A 249 36.39 19.83 10.77
CA PRO A 249 37.58 19.98 9.93
C PRO A 249 37.88 18.74 9.09
N TYR A 250 38.33 18.93 7.85
CA TYR A 250 38.87 17.84 7.05
C TYR A 250 40.30 17.53 7.49
N CYS A 251 40.61 16.26 7.73
CA CYS A 251 41.94 15.82 8.16
C CYS A 251 42.55 14.89 7.11
N LEU A 252 43.78 15.17 6.69
CA LEU A 252 44.55 14.36 5.75
C LEU A 252 45.90 13.98 6.37
N SER A 253 46.13 12.69 6.57
CA SER A 253 47.44 12.18 6.98
C SER A 253 48.48 12.34 5.87
N PHE A 254 49.72 12.64 6.24
CA PHE A 254 50.88 12.60 5.35
C PHE A 254 52.14 12.08 6.06
N MET A 255 53.04 11.49 5.29
CA MET A 255 54.33 10.96 5.80
C MET A 255 55.46 11.95 5.51
N PHE A 256 56.26 12.26 6.52
CA PHE A 256 57.41 13.16 6.41
C PHE A 256 58.74 12.39 6.40
N TYR A 257 59.64 12.75 5.48
CA TYR A 257 60.97 12.14 5.34
C TYR A 257 62.07 13.19 5.18
N ASN A 258 63.25 12.94 5.73
CA ASN A 258 64.42 13.80 5.54
C ASN A 258 65.21 13.46 4.26
N ASP A 259 64.95 12.31 3.63
CA ASP A 259 65.64 11.83 2.42
C ASP A 259 64.67 11.63 1.26
N SER A 260 65.00 12.20 0.09
CA SER A 260 64.23 12.09 -1.15
C SER A 260 64.18 10.68 -1.72
N LYS A 261 65.21 9.85 -1.52
CA LYS A 261 65.21 8.44 -1.97
C LYS A 261 64.26 7.60 -1.13
N LYS A 262 64.29 7.78 0.19
CA LYS A 262 63.38 7.14 1.15
C LYS A 262 61.94 7.58 0.90
N GLN A 263 61.72 8.87 0.64
CA GLN A 263 60.44 9.42 0.22
C GLN A 263 59.89 8.72 -1.03
N GLN A 264 60.67 8.60 -2.11
CA GLN A 264 60.20 7.96 -3.35
C GLN A 264 59.80 6.49 -3.15
N LEU A 265 60.60 5.74 -2.37
CA LEU A 265 60.29 4.36 -2.04
C LEU A 265 58.96 4.26 -1.26
N MET A 266 58.81 5.08 -0.23
CA MET A 266 57.62 5.06 0.63
C MET A 266 56.37 5.61 -0.07
N ALA A 267 56.51 6.60 -0.95
CA ALA A 267 55.44 7.12 -1.81
C ALA A 267 54.90 6.03 -2.74
N THR A 268 55.79 5.19 -3.28
CA THR A 268 55.40 4.06 -4.15
C THR A 268 54.61 3.02 -3.37
N LEU A 269 55.10 2.60 -2.19
CA LEU A 269 54.42 1.65 -1.32
C LEU A 269 53.07 2.19 -0.80
N THR A 270 52.99 3.49 -0.51
CA THR A 270 51.76 4.12 -0.01
C THR A 270 50.69 4.21 -1.11
N ARG A 271 51.08 4.53 -2.35
CA ARG A 271 50.16 4.49 -3.51
C ARG A 271 49.65 3.07 -3.77
N GLU A 272 50.52 2.07 -3.68
CA GLU A 272 50.14 0.66 -3.82
C GLU A 272 49.15 0.27 -2.72
N LYS A 273 49.39 0.67 -1.46
CA LYS A 273 48.47 0.47 -0.34
C LYS A 273 47.10 1.10 -0.62
N ASP A 274 47.07 2.37 -1.01
CA ASP A 274 45.82 3.12 -1.24
C ASP A 274 45.03 2.53 -2.42
N GLN A 275 45.70 2.07 -3.48
CA GLN A 275 45.06 1.38 -4.60
C GLN A 275 44.48 0.02 -4.21
N LEU A 276 45.26 -0.79 -3.47
CA LEU A 276 44.80 -2.09 -2.98
C LEU A 276 43.61 -1.94 -2.03
N SER A 277 43.66 -0.97 -1.10
CA SER A 277 42.55 -0.68 -0.19
C SER A 277 41.28 -0.27 -0.92
N LYS A 278 41.36 0.66 -1.89
CA LYS A 278 40.20 1.07 -2.71
C LYS A 278 39.59 -0.12 -3.47
N SER A 279 40.43 -0.98 -4.05
CA SER A 279 39.99 -2.17 -4.78
C SER A 279 39.29 -3.19 -3.87
N ILE A 280 39.86 -3.46 -2.68
CA ILE A 280 39.27 -4.37 -1.69
C ILE A 280 37.90 -3.85 -1.22
N ASP A 281 37.78 -2.55 -0.94
CA ASP A 281 36.51 -1.94 -0.49
C ASP A 281 35.41 -2.05 -1.56
N LEU A 282 35.75 -1.84 -2.83
CA LEU A 282 34.82 -2.02 -3.95
C LEU A 282 34.34 -3.47 -4.06
N TYR A 283 35.27 -4.43 -3.97
CA TYR A 283 34.93 -5.84 -4.01
C TYR A 283 34.06 -6.26 -2.81
N ARG A 284 34.40 -5.83 -1.59
CA ARG A 284 33.58 -6.11 -0.38
C ARG A 284 32.15 -5.56 -0.53
N LYS A 285 31.99 -4.29 -0.92
CA LYS A 285 30.67 -3.68 -1.14
C LYS A 285 29.83 -4.45 -2.17
N MET A 286 30.45 -4.93 -3.25
CA MET A 286 29.77 -5.76 -4.25
C MET A 286 29.30 -7.10 -3.68
N PHE A 287 30.16 -7.79 -2.93
CA PHE A 287 29.79 -9.06 -2.28
C PHE A 287 28.72 -8.87 -1.21
N ASP A 288 28.80 -7.81 -0.40
CA ASP A 288 27.80 -7.49 0.63
C ASP A 288 26.43 -7.20 0.02
N THR A 289 26.38 -6.40 -1.05
CA THR A 289 25.14 -6.10 -1.77
C THR A 289 24.51 -7.38 -2.34
N THR A 290 25.34 -8.27 -2.90
CA THR A 290 24.86 -9.54 -3.46
C THR A 290 24.36 -10.49 -2.37
N ASN A 291 25.06 -10.58 -1.24
CA ASN A 291 24.65 -11.38 -0.08
C ASN A 291 23.36 -10.86 0.55
N GLN A 292 23.18 -9.54 0.67
CA GLN A 292 21.93 -8.96 1.16
C GLN A 292 20.74 -9.29 0.23
N LEU A 293 20.96 -9.27 -1.08
CA LEU A 293 19.93 -9.68 -2.05
C LEU A 293 19.51 -11.14 -1.86
N VAL A 294 20.47 -12.04 -1.59
CA VAL A 294 20.21 -13.46 -1.30
C VAL A 294 19.50 -13.65 0.05
N ILE A 295 19.89 -12.91 1.09
CA ILE A 295 19.24 -12.97 2.41
C ILE A 295 17.79 -12.50 2.32
N THR A 296 17.53 -11.41 1.61
CA THR A 296 16.16 -10.86 1.47
C THR A 296 15.25 -11.76 0.65
N THR A 297 15.76 -12.35 -0.44
CA THR A 297 15.01 -13.31 -1.27
C THR A 297 14.79 -14.66 -0.56
N SER A 298 15.76 -15.18 0.19
CA SER A 298 15.60 -16.40 0.99
C SER A 298 14.67 -16.22 2.20
N ALA A 299 14.70 -15.05 2.86
CA ALA A 299 13.75 -14.72 3.92
C ALA A 299 12.31 -14.59 3.39
N ALA A 300 12.13 -14.17 2.13
CA ALA A 300 10.83 -14.16 1.48
C ALA A 300 10.28 -15.58 1.24
N GLN A 301 11.15 -16.59 1.10
CA GLN A 301 10.74 -17.99 1.01
C GLN A 301 10.36 -18.59 2.37
N SER A 302 11.07 -18.23 3.46
CA SER A 302 10.81 -18.80 4.79
C SER A 302 9.56 -18.23 5.48
N ASN A 303 9.19 -16.99 5.17
CA ASN A 303 7.92 -16.40 5.64
C ASN A 303 6.68 -16.95 4.91
N GLY A 304 6.86 -17.71 3.83
CA GLY A 304 5.83 -18.57 3.24
C GLY A 304 5.92 -19.96 3.84
N THR A 305 5.17 -20.21 4.91
CA THR A 305 5.03 -21.49 5.64
C THR A 305 5.49 -22.74 4.86
N CYS A 306 6.56 -23.37 5.35
CA CYS A 306 7.00 -24.68 4.91
C CYS A 306 5.92 -25.74 5.18
N LEU A 307 5.32 -26.28 4.12
CA LEU A 307 4.81 -27.66 4.10
C LEU A 307 4.64 -28.12 2.64
N LEU A 308 5.39 -29.19 2.33
CA LEU A 308 5.37 -30.03 1.11
C LEU A 308 6.24 -29.58 -0.07
N ILE A 309 7.55 -29.83 0.08
CA ILE A 309 8.47 -30.15 -1.01
C ILE A 309 8.03 -31.50 -1.61
N LEU A 310 6.95 -31.54 -2.39
CA LEU A 310 6.60 -32.66 -3.27
C LEU A 310 5.93 -32.09 -4.53
N ASN A 311 6.69 -32.05 -5.64
CA ASN A 311 6.28 -31.74 -7.00
C ASN A 311 5.25 -30.59 -7.17
N PHE A 312 5.74 -29.34 -7.23
CA PHE A 312 4.94 -28.15 -7.59
C PHE A 312 4.14 -28.33 -8.90
N HIS A 313 4.73 -28.99 -9.90
CA HIS A 313 4.05 -29.30 -11.15
C HIS A 313 2.83 -30.22 -10.96
N SER A 314 2.94 -31.23 -10.07
CA SER A 314 1.82 -32.12 -9.75
C SER A 314 0.74 -31.41 -8.94
N GLN A 315 1.11 -30.48 -8.06
CA GLN A 315 0.14 -29.68 -7.30
C GLN A 315 -0.61 -28.65 -8.17
N LEU A 316 0.07 -27.95 -9.08
CA LEU A 316 -0.59 -27.01 -10.00
C LEU A 316 -1.54 -27.73 -10.96
N GLN A 317 -1.14 -28.87 -11.52
CA GLN A 317 -2.02 -29.68 -12.38
C GLN A 317 -3.25 -30.18 -11.61
N TYR A 318 -3.07 -30.58 -10.36
CA TYR A 318 -4.17 -30.99 -9.48
C TYR A 318 -5.14 -29.82 -9.23
N VAL A 319 -4.62 -28.63 -8.89
CA VAL A 319 -5.44 -27.42 -8.68
C VAL A 319 -6.19 -27.02 -9.95
N ASP A 320 -5.53 -27.03 -11.10
CA ASP A 320 -6.16 -26.72 -12.39
C ASP A 320 -7.26 -27.73 -12.75
N SER A 321 -7.06 -29.01 -12.46
CA SER A 321 -8.08 -30.05 -12.67
C SER A 321 -9.29 -29.86 -11.75
N LEU A 322 -9.05 -29.51 -10.49
CA LEU A 322 -10.09 -29.26 -9.50
C LEU A 322 -10.88 -28.00 -9.84
N LEU A 323 -10.20 -26.96 -10.33
CA LEU A 323 -10.81 -25.71 -10.77
C LEU A 323 -11.73 -25.94 -11.98
N LYS A 324 -11.27 -26.70 -12.99
CA LYS A 324 -12.10 -27.12 -14.12
C LYS A 324 -13.34 -27.89 -13.67
N LYS A 325 -13.18 -28.84 -12.74
CA LYS A 325 -14.31 -29.61 -12.18
C LYS A 325 -15.32 -28.69 -11.50
N LYS A 326 -14.86 -27.74 -10.68
CA LYS A 326 -15.73 -26.80 -9.95
C LYS A 326 -16.45 -25.83 -10.88
N MET A 327 -15.80 -25.36 -11.95
CA MET A 327 -16.45 -24.56 -12.99
C MET A 327 -17.55 -25.34 -13.72
N LEU A 328 -17.33 -26.63 -14.03
CA LEU A 328 -18.36 -27.48 -14.62
C LEU A 328 -19.53 -27.72 -13.66
N GLU A 329 -19.26 -27.94 -12.36
CA GLU A 329 -20.30 -28.03 -11.33
C GLU A 329 -21.12 -26.73 -11.24
N GLN A 330 -20.45 -25.56 -11.26
CA GLN A 330 -21.10 -24.24 -11.25
C GLN A 330 -22.01 -24.04 -12.47
N GLU A 331 -21.54 -24.38 -13.66
CA GLU A 331 -22.31 -24.30 -14.90
C GLU A 331 -23.51 -25.26 -14.87
N GLY A 332 -23.32 -26.47 -14.32
CA GLY A 332 -24.38 -27.43 -14.09
C GLY A 332 -25.50 -26.86 -13.20
N VAL A 333 -25.15 -26.23 -12.08
CA VAL A 333 -26.12 -25.57 -11.18
C VAL A 333 -26.79 -24.36 -11.86
N MET A 334 -26.04 -23.61 -12.67
CA MET A 334 -26.58 -22.47 -13.41
C MET A 334 -27.68 -22.89 -14.40
N LYS A 335 -27.47 -24.00 -15.11
CA LYS A 335 -28.38 -24.54 -16.14
C LYS A 335 -29.58 -25.30 -15.59
N GLN A 336 -29.66 -25.55 -14.28
CA GLN A 336 -30.83 -26.22 -13.69
C GLN A 336 -32.10 -25.40 -13.96
N PRO A 337 -33.22 -26.07 -14.29
CA PRO A 337 -34.49 -25.39 -14.51
C PRO A 337 -34.94 -24.70 -13.22
N ARG A 338 -35.27 -23.42 -13.32
CA ARG A 338 -35.77 -22.60 -12.20
C ARG A 338 -37.04 -21.89 -12.65
N ARG A 339 -37.90 -21.58 -11.69
CA ARG A 339 -39.05 -20.72 -11.93
C ARG A 339 -38.55 -19.34 -12.38
N THR A 340 -38.99 -18.88 -13.53
CA THR A 340 -38.71 -17.55 -14.06
C THR A 340 -40.02 -16.83 -14.33
N CYS A 341 -40.02 -15.51 -14.16
CA CYS A 341 -41.15 -14.69 -14.58
C CYS A 341 -41.17 -14.63 -16.11
N THR A 342 -42.32 -14.87 -16.73
CA THR A 342 -42.45 -14.82 -18.20
C THR A 342 -42.92 -13.46 -18.72
N LEU A 343 -43.14 -12.48 -17.84
CA LEU A 343 -43.45 -11.12 -18.26
C LEU A 343 -42.24 -10.53 -19.00
N PRO A 344 -42.46 -9.81 -20.11
CA PRO A 344 -41.38 -9.11 -20.78
C PRO A 344 -40.82 -8.05 -19.83
N ASN A 345 -39.52 -8.09 -19.59
CA ASN A 345 -38.85 -7.06 -18.80
C ASN A 345 -38.84 -5.73 -19.57
N TYR A 346 -38.89 -4.62 -18.84
CA TYR A 346 -38.78 -3.30 -19.45
C TYR A 346 -37.30 -3.04 -19.81
N PRO A 347 -36.98 -2.52 -21.01
CA PRO A 347 -35.59 -2.29 -21.41
C PRO A 347 -34.89 -1.32 -20.46
N LYS A 348 -33.75 -1.74 -19.88
CA LYS A 348 -32.89 -0.94 -18.98
C LYS A 348 -32.05 0.09 -19.76
N GLY A 349 -32.68 0.86 -20.65
CA GLY A 349 -32.00 1.89 -21.47
C GLY A 349 -31.77 3.22 -20.73
N ASN A 350 -32.55 3.48 -19.68
CA ASN A 350 -32.48 4.68 -18.84
C ASN A 350 -32.15 4.26 -17.39
N GLN A 351 -31.18 4.94 -16.77
CA GLN A 351 -30.73 4.67 -15.39
C GLN A 351 -31.83 4.92 -14.34
N ASP A 352 -32.81 5.77 -14.67
CA ASP A 352 -33.94 6.07 -13.79
C ASP A 352 -35.01 4.98 -13.74
N ILE A 353 -34.90 3.93 -14.57
CA ILE A 353 -35.87 2.83 -14.63
C ILE A 353 -35.31 1.61 -13.90
N LEU A 354 -35.95 1.24 -12.79
CA LEU A 354 -35.56 0.06 -12.02
C LEU A 354 -36.04 -1.24 -12.69
N GLY A 355 -37.23 -1.20 -13.29
CA GLY A 355 -37.83 -2.32 -14.00
C GLY A 355 -39.23 -2.66 -13.50
N LYS A 356 -39.79 -3.78 -13.96
CA LYS A 356 -41.12 -4.24 -13.53
C LYS A 356 -41.08 -4.96 -12.19
N ILE A 357 -42.14 -4.81 -11.40
CA ILE A 357 -42.25 -5.40 -10.06
C ILE A 357 -41.92 -6.89 -10.05
N ALA A 358 -42.46 -7.66 -11.00
CA ALA A 358 -42.25 -9.11 -11.08
C ALA A 358 -40.78 -9.54 -11.27
N HIS A 359 -39.91 -8.64 -11.74
CA HIS A 359 -38.48 -8.88 -11.95
C HIS A 359 -37.58 -8.28 -10.87
N LEU A 360 -38.10 -7.41 -10.00
CA LEU A 360 -37.32 -6.75 -8.95
C LEU A 360 -37.03 -7.65 -7.75
N ALA A 361 -37.81 -8.73 -7.57
CA ALA A 361 -37.65 -9.65 -6.45
C ALA A 361 -37.76 -11.11 -6.88
N GLN A 362 -37.17 -11.99 -6.08
CA GLN A 362 -37.18 -13.43 -6.26
C GLN A 362 -37.62 -14.10 -4.96
N ILE A 363 -38.32 -15.24 -5.04
CA ILE A 363 -38.85 -15.95 -3.88
C ILE A 363 -38.45 -17.42 -3.98
N GLU A 364 -37.85 -17.99 -2.94
CA GLU A 364 -37.41 -19.40 -2.93
C GLU A 364 -38.60 -20.37 -2.82
N ASP A 365 -39.54 -20.11 -1.90
CA ASP A 365 -40.73 -20.95 -1.65
C ASP A 365 -41.77 -20.82 -2.78
N ASN A 366 -42.10 -21.94 -3.44
CA ASN A 366 -43.07 -22.00 -4.54
C ASN A 366 -44.48 -21.57 -4.14
N GLU A 367 -44.93 -22.00 -2.96
CA GLU A 367 -46.29 -21.72 -2.50
C GLU A 367 -46.41 -20.25 -2.07
N ALA A 368 -45.41 -19.74 -1.35
CA ALA A 368 -45.35 -18.32 -1.02
C ALA A 368 -45.28 -17.46 -2.28
N ALA A 369 -44.45 -17.84 -3.28
CA ALA A 369 -44.36 -17.12 -4.53
C ALA A 369 -45.69 -17.05 -5.27
N LYS A 370 -46.45 -18.16 -5.34
CA LYS A 370 -47.79 -18.20 -5.93
C LYS A 370 -48.73 -17.19 -5.25
N VAL A 371 -48.78 -17.20 -3.92
CA VAL A 371 -49.79 -16.46 -3.16
C VAL A 371 -49.44 -14.97 -3.04
N ILE A 372 -48.16 -14.65 -2.88
CA ILE A 372 -47.67 -13.26 -2.92
C ILE A 372 -47.87 -12.69 -4.33
N SER A 373 -47.57 -13.46 -5.38
CA SER A 373 -47.75 -12.98 -6.76
C SER A 373 -49.22 -12.75 -7.10
N TRP A 374 -50.10 -13.65 -6.65
CA TRP A 374 -51.55 -13.44 -6.77
C TRP A 374 -52.04 -12.24 -5.96
N HIS A 375 -51.52 -12.03 -4.75
CA HIS A 375 -51.90 -10.90 -3.91
C HIS A 375 -51.60 -9.55 -4.59
N LEU A 376 -50.45 -9.48 -5.27
CA LEU A 376 -49.95 -8.32 -5.99
C LEU A 376 -50.26 -8.35 -7.51
N ALA A 377 -51.18 -9.21 -7.96
CA ALA A 377 -51.37 -9.46 -9.40
C ALA A 377 -51.69 -8.20 -10.22
N SER A 378 -52.34 -7.21 -9.61
CA SER A 378 -52.61 -5.91 -10.24
C SER A 378 -51.36 -5.09 -10.51
N ASP A 379 -50.31 -5.25 -9.70
CA ASP A 379 -49.12 -4.40 -9.67
C ASP A 379 -47.90 -5.08 -10.34
N MET A 380 -47.98 -6.38 -10.64
CA MET A 380 -46.86 -7.17 -11.19
C MET A 380 -46.23 -6.59 -12.45
N ASP A 381 -47.07 -6.03 -13.34
CA ASP A 381 -46.65 -5.47 -14.62
C ASP A 381 -46.30 -3.97 -14.54
N CYS A 382 -46.42 -3.36 -13.35
CA CYS A 382 -46.10 -1.96 -13.12
C CYS A 382 -44.59 -1.70 -13.25
N VAL A 383 -44.20 -0.62 -13.92
CA VAL A 383 -42.80 -0.21 -14.10
C VAL A 383 -42.42 0.77 -13.00
N VAL A 384 -41.39 0.42 -12.23
CA VAL A 384 -40.86 1.26 -11.16
C VAL A 384 -39.75 2.16 -11.70
N THR A 385 -39.81 3.44 -11.33
CA THR A 385 -38.82 4.45 -11.69
C THR A 385 -38.34 5.21 -10.45
N LEU A 386 -37.16 5.81 -10.52
CA LEU A 386 -36.61 6.64 -9.45
C LEU A 386 -37.36 7.98 -9.35
N THR A 387 -37.66 8.59 -10.50
CA THR A 387 -38.24 9.94 -10.60
C THR A 387 -39.62 9.95 -11.25
N THR A 388 -40.44 10.92 -10.86
CA THR A 388 -41.76 11.17 -11.48
C THR A 388 -41.65 11.54 -12.95
N GLU A 389 -40.55 12.18 -13.36
CA GLU A 389 -40.25 12.56 -14.74
C GLU A 389 -40.08 11.32 -15.64
N ALA A 390 -39.30 10.34 -15.19
CA ALA A 390 -39.11 9.08 -15.91
C ALA A 390 -40.43 8.28 -15.99
N ALA A 391 -41.20 8.21 -14.90
CA ALA A 391 -42.53 7.61 -14.92
C ALA A 391 -43.46 8.28 -15.94
N ARG A 392 -43.44 9.61 -16.03
CA ARG A 392 -44.26 10.38 -16.95
C ARG A 392 -43.87 10.14 -18.41
N SER A 393 -42.57 10.06 -18.71
CA SER A 393 -42.10 9.72 -20.08
C SER A 393 -42.69 8.38 -20.53
N ILE A 394 -42.61 7.35 -19.69
CA ILE A 394 -43.14 6.02 -19.99
C ILE A 394 -44.67 6.06 -20.14
N PHE A 395 -45.36 6.80 -19.27
CA PHE A 395 -46.80 6.97 -19.35
C PHE A 395 -47.21 7.60 -20.68
N ASP A 396 -46.55 8.69 -21.09
CA ASP A 396 -46.85 9.41 -22.33
C ASP A 396 -46.52 8.56 -23.57
N GLU A 397 -45.35 7.89 -23.59
CA GLU A 397 -44.92 6.97 -24.68
C GLU A 397 -45.90 5.80 -24.87
N THR A 398 -46.46 5.29 -23.78
CA THR A 398 -47.40 4.16 -23.80
C THR A 398 -48.86 4.59 -23.91
N GLN A 399 -49.13 5.89 -24.10
CA GLN A 399 -50.48 6.47 -24.14
C GLN A 399 -51.32 6.12 -22.90
N GLY A 400 -50.68 6.08 -21.74
CA GLY A 400 -51.29 5.78 -20.44
C GLY A 400 -51.68 4.32 -20.23
N ARG A 401 -51.26 3.40 -21.11
CA ARG A 401 -51.57 1.96 -20.97
C ARG A 401 -50.70 1.27 -19.93
N GLN A 402 -49.45 1.72 -19.74
CA GLN A 402 -48.52 1.14 -18.78
C GLN A 402 -48.71 1.77 -17.40
N GLN A 403 -48.88 0.93 -16.38
CA GLN A 403 -48.81 1.39 -14.99
C GLN A 403 -47.37 1.72 -14.63
N VAL A 404 -47.18 2.86 -13.96
CA VAL A 404 -45.87 3.36 -13.54
C VAL A 404 -45.91 3.73 -12.06
N LEU A 405 -44.82 3.49 -11.35
CA LEU A 405 -44.66 3.82 -9.93
C LEU A 405 -43.35 4.59 -9.73
N PRO A 406 -43.39 5.92 -9.56
CA PRO A 406 -42.21 6.71 -9.25
C PRO A 406 -41.91 6.72 -7.75
N LEU A 407 -40.67 6.42 -7.38
CA LEU A 407 -40.24 6.28 -5.99
C LEU A 407 -40.21 7.59 -5.20
N ASP A 408 -39.94 8.71 -5.86
CA ASP A 408 -39.98 10.05 -5.27
C ASP A 408 -41.40 10.48 -4.82
N SER A 409 -42.44 9.85 -5.37
CA SER A 409 -43.84 10.06 -4.97
C SER A 409 -44.26 9.25 -3.74
N ILE A 410 -43.44 8.30 -3.28
CA ILE A 410 -43.78 7.43 -2.15
C ILE A 410 -43.48 8.13 -0.82
N TYR A 411 -44.51 8.25 0.01
CA TYR A 411 -44.37 8.78 1.36
C TYR A 411 -43.67 7.78 2.29
N LYS A 412 -42.36 7.96 2.48
CA LYS A 412 -41.50 7.01 3.21
C LYS A 412 -41.88 6.79 4.68
N LYS A 413 -42.49 7.77 5.35
CA LYS A 413 -42.83 7.70 6.79
C LYS A 413 -43.92 6.68 7.13
N THR A 414 -44.71 6.24 6.15
CA THR A 414 -45.74 5.20 6.34
C THR A 414 -45.26 3.80 6.00
N LEU A 415 -44.00 3.65 5.55
CA LEU A 415 -43.46 2.36 5.19
C LEU A 415 -43.20 1.51 6.44
N PRO A 416 -43.34 0.17 6.33
CA PRO A 416 -43.02 -0.72 7.42
C PRO A 416 -41.53 -0.65 7.77
N ASP A 417 -41.24 -0.71 9.06
CA ASP A 417 -39.88 -0.96 9.54
C ASP A 417 -39.50 -2.43 9.27
N TRP A 418 -38.47 -2.63 8.45
CA TRP A 418 -37.95 -3.96 8.07
C TRP A 418 -37.35 -4.71 9.27
N SER A 419 -36.97 -4.03 10.34
CA SER A 419 -36.49 -4.64 11.59
C SER A 419 -37.60 -4.97 12.59
N ARG A 420 -38.85 -4.61 12.28
CA ARG A 420 -39.99 -4.80 13.17
C ARG A 420 -40.28 -6.29 13.39
N PRO A 421 -40.43 -6.76 14.65
CA PRO A 421 -40.82 -8.14 14.91
C PRO A 421 -42.30 -8.40 14.58
N LEU A 422 -42.64 -9.67 14.37
CA LEU A 422 -44.01 -10.11 14.12
C LEU A 422 -44.96 -9.73 15.27
N PRO A 423 -46.26 -9.49 15.01
CA PRO A 423 -47.22 -9.02 16.02
C PRO A 423 -47.32 -9.85 17.31
N HIS A 424 -47.03 -11.16 17.25
CA HIS A 424 -47.07 -12.05 18.42
C HIS A 424 -45.83 -11.93 19.33
N SER A 425 -44.77 -11.25 18.87
CA SER A 425 -43.49 -11.05 19.59
C SER A 425 -43.18 -9.56 19.70
N ARG A 426 -43.29 -8.96 20.90
CA ARG A 426 -42.99 -7.53 21.13
C ARG A 426 -42.08 -7.37 22.35
N ASN A 427 -41.13 -6.44 22.28
CA ASN A 427 -40.18 -6.16 23.37
C ASN A 427 -39.43 -7.41 23.88
N GLY A 428 -39.08 -8.34 22.98
CA GLY A 428 -38.41 -9.60 23.33
C GLY A 428 -39.28 -10.63 24.06
N ARG A 429 -40.59 -10.37 24.24
CA ARG A 429 -41.55 -11.30 24.83
C ARG A 429 -42.54 -11.80 23.79
N THR A 430 -42.73 -13.11 23.75
CA THR A 430 -43.71 -13.79 22.91
C THR A 430 -45.04 -13.87 23.68
N PHE A 431 -46.09 -13.19 23.22
CA PHE A 431 -47.39 -13.16 23.90
C PHE A 431 -48.16 -14.47 23.77
N PHE A 432 -48.00 -15.16 22.64
CA PHE A 432 -48.55 -16.49 22.40
C PHE A 432 -47.68 -17.23 21.38
N ARG A 433 -47.67 -18.57 21.44
CA ARG A 433 -46.96 -19.38 20.46
C ARG A 433 -47.83 -19.56 19.22
N PRO A 434 -47.43 -19.02 18.05
CA PRO A 434 -48.23 -19.17 16.84
C PRO A 434 -48.10 -20.57 16.25
N ILE A 435 -49.14 -20.99 15.56
CA ILE A 435 -49.17 -22.22 14.75
C ILE A 435 -48.95 -21.83 13.28
N GLY A 436 -48.36 -22.71 12.48
CA GLY A 436 -48.25 -22.52 11.02
C GLY A 436 -47.16 -21.54 10.57
N ASN A 437 -46.07 -21.43 11.34
CA ASN A 437 -44.85 -20.68 11.01
C ASN A 437 -45.08 -19.30 10.34
N PRO A 438 -45.65 -18.33 11.07
CA PRO A 438 -45.90 -17.00 10.54
C PRO A 438 -44.58 -16.29 10.21
N VAL A 439 -44.49 -15.70 9.01
CA VAL A 439 -43.36 -14.89 8.55
C VAL A 439 -43.87 -13.69 7.75
N PHE A 440 -43.21 -12.53 7.80
CA PHE A 440 -43.65 -11.43 6.92
C PHE A 440 -43.39 -11.79 5.45
N ALA A 441 -44.33 -11.45 4.57
CA ALA A 441 -44.20 -11.69 3.14
C ALA A 441 -42.95 -10.99 2.55
N ARG A 442 -42.61 -9.81 3.08
CA ARG A 442 -41.41 -9.06 2.69
C ARG A 442 -40.09 -9.77 3.03
N ASP A 443 -40.06 -10.59 4.08
CA ASP A 443 -38.85 -11.31 4.50
C ASP A 443 -38.54 -12.52 3.60
N LEU A 444 -39.50 -12.92 2.76
CA LEU A 444 -39.34 -13.99 1.77
C LEU A 444 -38.83 -13.49 0.41
N LEU A 445 -38.69 -12.17 0.25
CA LEU A 445 -38.20 -11.55 -0.98
C LEU A 445 -36.68 -11.46 -0.97
N THR A 446 -36.06 -11.96 -2.03
CA THR A 446 -34.63 -11.80 -2.33
C THR A 446 -34.49 -10.79 -3.45
N PHE A 447 -33.78 -9.69 -3.20
CA PHE A 447 -33.54 -8.64 -4.18
C PHE A 447 -32.18 -8.83 -4.87
N PRO A 448 -32.12 -9.03 -6.20
CA PRO A 448 -30.86 -9.20 -6.92
C PRO A 448 -30.09 -7.87 -7.07
N ASP A 449 -30.81 -6.77 -7.30
CA ASP A 449 -30.26 -5.43 -7.55
C ASP A 449 -31.01 -4.38 -6.69
N ASN A 450 -30.39 -3.23 -6.42
CA ASN A 450 -31.02 -2.02 -5.86
C ASN A 450 -31.87 -2.26 -4.59
N ILE A 451 -31.28 -2.90 -3.58
CA ILE A 451 -31.97 -3.41 -2.39
C ILE A 451 -32.82 -2.32 -1.69
N GLU A 452 -32.27 -1.14 -1.45
CA GLU A 452 -32.96 -0.06 -0.72
C GLU A 452 -34.21 0.46 -1.46
N HIS A 453 -34.09 0.62 -2.78
CA HIS A 453 -35.20 1.03 -3.63
C HIS A 453 -36.27 -0.06 -3.68
N CYS A 454 -35.87 -1.33 -3.86
CA CYS A 454 -36.78 -2.46 -3.82
C CYS A 454 -37.50 -2.59 -2.47
N GLN A 455 -36.79 -2.39 -1.36
CA GLN A 455 -37.39 -2.37 -0.01
C GLN A 455 -38.47 -1.30 0.14
N THR A 456 -38.27 -0.14 -0.49
CA THR A 456 -39.26 0.95 -0.52
C THR A 456 -40.51 0.53 -1.31
N VAL A 457 -40.34 -0.01 -2.52
CA VAL A 457 -41.44 -0.50 -3.36
C VAL A 457 -42.26 -1.57 -2.64
N PHE A 458 -41.59 -2.63 -2.18
CA PHE A 458 -42.25 -3.77 -1.59
C PHE A 458 -42.77 -3.50 -0.19
N GLY A 459 -42.14 -2.58 0.55
CA GLY A 459 -42.67 -2.06 1.81
C GLY A 459 -44.03 -1.38 1.62
N MET A 460 -44.20 -0.60 0.53
CA MET A 460 -45.48 0.04 0.21
C MET A 460 -46.54 -0.98 -0.23
N LEU A 461 -46.17 -1.92 -1.11
CA LEU A 461 -47.13 -2.83 -1.74
C LEU A 461 -47.56 -3.99 -0.84
N LEU A 462 -46.65 -4.57 -0.07
CA LEU A 462 -46.95 -5.69 0.83
C LEU A 462 -47.30 -5.22 2.24
N GLY A 463 -46.81 -4.06 2.66
CA GLY A 463 -46.97 -3.60 4.04
C GLY A 463 -46.47 -4.63 5.05
N ASP A 464 -47.26 -4.84 6.09
CA ASP A 464 -47.04 -5.86 7.14
C ASP A 464 -47.72 -7.21 6.83
N THR A 465 -47.99 -7.54 5.56
CA THR A 465 -48.63 -8.82 5.20
C THR A 465 -47.81 -10.03 5.69
N ILE A 466 -48.49 -11.04 6.24
CA ILE A 466 -47.87 -12.23 6.87
C ILE A 466 -48.28 -13.49 6.10
N ILE A 467 -47.30 -14.38 5.85
CA ILE A 467 -47.50 -15.73 5.31
C ILE A 467 -47.59 -16.75 6.44
N ILE A 468 -48.57 -17.64 6.39
CA ILE A 468 -48.83 -18.74 7.34
C ILE A 468 -49.06 -20.03 6.55
N ASP A 469 -48.87 -21.20 7.15
CA ASP A 469 -48.99 -22.48 6.43
C ASP A 469 -50.41 -22.75 5.89
N ASN A 470 -51.43 -22.69 6.74
CA ASN A 470 -52.81 -23.08 6.41
C ASN A 470 -53.86 -22.14 7.03
N LEU A 471 -55.12 -22.34 6.62
CA LEU A 471 -56.23 -21.46 7.02
C LEU A 471 -56.56 -21.53 8.51
N ASP A 472 -56.49 -22.71 9.12
CA ASP A 472 -56.78 -22.88 10.56
C ASP A 472 -55.75 -22.16 11.43
N ALA A 473 -54.48 -22.29 11.07
CA ALA A 473 -53.39 -21.55 11.70
C ALA A 473 -53.56 -20.03 11.54
N ALA A 474 -53.95 -19.56 10.35
CA ALA A 474 -54.18 -18.14 10.10
C ALA A 474 -55.37 -17.57 10.91
N ASN A 475 -56.46 -18.34 11.02
CA ASN A 475 -57.61 -17.98 11.85
C ASN A 475 -57.25 -17.89 13.34
N HIS A 476 -56.51 -18.88 13.85
CA HIS A 476 -55.99 -18.85 15.22
C HIS A 476 -55.07 -17.65 15.42
N TYR A 477 -54.09 -17.45 14.52
CA TYR A 477 -53.15 -16.34 14.61
C TYR A 477 -53.85 -14.99 14.68
N ARG A 478 -54.84 -14.75 13.80
CA ARG A 478 -55.63 -13.53 13.81
C ARG A 478 -56.39 -13.35 15.13
N LYS A 479 -57.04 -14.41 15.63
CA LYS A 479 -57.83 -14.38 16.87
C LYS A 479 -56.99 -13.93 18.06
N GLU A 480 -55.73 -14.35 18.15
CA GLU A 480 -54.83 -13.94 19.23
C GLU A 480 -54.19 -12.57 18.99
N VAL A 481 -53.77 -12.25 17.75
CA VAL A 481 -53.15 -10.95 17.43
C VAL A 481 -54.12 -9.80 17.67
N VAL A 482 -55.38 -9.91 17.26
CA VAL A 482 -56.38 -8.83 17.40
C VAL A 482 -56.64 -8.44 18.86
N LYS A 483 -56.37 -9.34 19.82
CA LYS A 483 -56.46 -9.02 21.26
C LYS A 483 -55.33 -8.09 21.74
N ILE A 484 -54.22 -8.03 21.00
CA ILE A 484 -52.99 -7.35 21.40
C ILE A 484 -52.75 -6.11 20.53
N THR A 485 -52.98 -6.20 19.22
CA THR A 485 -52.68 -5.15 18.24
C THR A 485 -53.48 -5.34 16.94
N HIS A 486 -53.40 -4.38 16.02
CA HIS A 486 -53.95 -4.53 14.68
C HIS A 486 -53.33 -5.72 13.93
N CYS A 487 -54.17 -6.57 13.33
CA CYS A 487 -53.73 -7.72 12.55
C CYS A 487 -53.72 -7.38 11.05
N PRO A 488 -52.55 -7.44 10.38
CA PRO A 488 -52.43 -7.17 8.95
C PRO A 488 -53.12 -8.26 8.11
N THR A 489 -53.05 -8.14 6.79
CA THR A 489 -53.50 -9.20 5.88
C THR A 489 -52.68 -10.46 6.11
N LEU A 490 -53.36 -11.61 6.20
CA LEU A 490 -52.73 -12.93 6.29
C LEU A 490 -52.95 -13.68 4.98
N LEU A 491 -51.91 -14.31 4.49
CA LEU A 491 -51.91 -15.19 3.32
C LEU A 491 -51.48 -16.58 3.76
N THR A 492 -52.13 -17.62 3.26
CA THR A 492 -51.74 -19.00 3.55
C THR A 492 -50.96 -19.60 2.38
N ARG A 493 -50.04 -20.54 2.64
CA ARG A 493 -49.35 -21.29 1.57
C ARG A 493 -50.34 -22.11 0.73
N GLU A 494 -51.44 -22.56 1.33
CA GLU A 494 -52.58 -23.19 0.66
C GLU A 494 -53.39 -22.24 -0.26
N GLY A 495 -53.06 -20.94 -0.26
CA GLY A 495 -53.62 -19.95 -1.17
C GLY A 495 -54.84 -19.19 -0.66
N ASP A 496 -55.09 -19.15 0.64
CA ASP A 496 -56.19 -18.40 1.24
C ASP A 496 -55.74 -17.01 1.69
N ARG A 497 -56.64 -16.02 1.60
CA ARG A 497 -56.40 -14.66 2.09
C ARG A 497 -57.41 -14.27 3.15
N ILE A 498 -56.90 -13.89 4.32
CA ILE A 498 -57.66 -13.19 5.36
C ILE A 498 -57.28 -11.72 5.28
N ARG A 499 -58.21 -10.87 4.85
CA ARG A 499 -57.96 -9.42 4.72
C ARG A 499 -57.72 -8.80 6.11
N SER A 500 -57.04 -7.65 6.15
CA SER A 500 -56.79 -6.90 7.41
C SER A 500 -58.06 -6.58 8.21
N ASN A 501 -59.20 -6.39 7.53
CA ASN A 501 -60.52 -6.21 8.17
C ASN A 501 -61.18 -7.51 8.67
N GLY A 502 -60.53 -8.66 8.47
CA GLY A 502 -60.97 -9.98 8.95
C GLY A 502 -61.86 -10.76 8.01
N LYS A 503 -62.18 -10.23 6.82
CA LYS A 503 -62.96 -10.95 5.82
C LYS A 503 -62.09 -12.04 5.17
N PHE A 504 -62.58 -13.28 5.16
CA PHE A 504 -61.99 -14.43 4.46
C PHE A 504 -63.10 -15.28 3.81
N GLY A 505 -62.73 -16.17 2.89
CA GLY A 505 -63.67 -16.98 2.09
C GLY A 505 -64.14 -16.29 0.81
N GLY A 506 -64.70 -17.08 -0.12
CA GLY A 506 -65.05 -16.67 -1.48
C GLY A 506 -63.88 -16.76 -2.47
N LEU A 507 -64.20 -16.89 -3.77
CA LEU A 507 -63.22 -17.06 -4.84
C LEU A 507 -62.19 -15.91 -4.91
N GLN A 508 -62.61 -14.70 -4.55
CA GLN A 508 -61.76 -13.50 -4.47
C GLN A 508 -60.68 -13.57 -3.38
N ASN A 509 -60.78 -14.51 -2.44
CA ASN A 509 -59.81 -14.73 -1.38
C ASN A 509 -59.12 -16.09 -1.49
N LYS A 510 -59.24 -16.77 -2.65
CA LYS A 510 -58.51 -18.00 -2.96
C LYS A 510 -57.61 -17.77 -4.17
N ALA A 511 -56.32 -18.03 -4.01
CA ALA A 511 -55.34 -17.96 -5.08
C ALA A 511 -55.61 -19.09 -6.09
N PRO A 512 -55.60 -18.78 -7.40
CA PRO A 512 -55.69 -19.82 -8.42
C PRO A 512 -54.38 -20.65 -8.45
N PRO A 513 -54.41 -21.85 -9.08
CA PRO A 513 -53.19 -22.59 -9.39
C PRO A 513 -52.18 -21.74 -10.17
N MET A 514 -50.88 -22.00 -9.99
CA MET A 514 -49.79 -21.18 -10.51
C MET A 514 -49.87 -20.99 -12.04
N ASP A 515 -50.26 -22.01 -12.80
CA ASP A 515 -50.39 -21.96 -14.26
C ASP A 515 -51.42 -20.90 -14.74
N LYS A 516 -52.43 -20.62 -13.92
CA LYS A 516 -53.47 -19.63 -14.24
C LYS A 516 -53.03 -18.19 -13.99
N LEU A 517 -51.87 -17.97 -13.38
CA LEU A 517 -51.28 -16.63 -13.18
C LEU A 517 -50.62 -16.07 -14.44
N ARG A 518 -50.68 -16.80 -15.58
CA ARG A 518 -50.15 -16.36 -16.89
C ARG A 518 -48.70 -15.86 -16.83
N GLY A 519 -47.91 -16.50 -15.95
CA GLY A 519 -46.50 -16.20 -15.74
C GLY A 519 -46.19 -14.88 -15.00
N MET A 520 -47.19 -14.23 -14.44
CA MET A 520 -47.05 -13.16 -13.44
C MET A 520 -46.69 -13.75 -12.06
N VAL A 521 -45.56 -14.43 -11.99
CA VAL A 521 -45.06 -15.08 -10.77
C VAL A 521 -43.60 -14.70 -10.58
N PHE A 522 -43.22 -14.35 -9.35
CA PHE A 522 -41.83 -14.05 -9.00
C PHE A 522 -40.89 -15.20 -9.35
N GLY A 523 -39.72 -14.89 -9.90
CA GLY A 523 -38.66 -15.87 -10.16
C GLY A 523 -38.14 -16.53 -8.89
N ALA A 524 -37.50 -17.68 -9.01
CA ALA A 524 -36.74 -18.30 -7.93
C ALA A 524 -35.27 -17.81 -7.96
N PRO A 525 -34.65 -17.53 -6.80
CA PRO A 525 -33.27 -17.07 -6.76
C PRO A 525 -32.28 -18.15 -7.17
N MET A 526 -31.03 -17.74 -7.40
CA MET A 526 -29.93 -18.67 -7.65
C MET A 526 -29.78 -19.62 -6.44
N PRO A 527 -29.60 -20.93 -6.64
CA PRO A 527 -29.43 -21.86 -5.53
C PRO A 527 -28.21 -21.48 -4.69
N LYS A 528 -28.30 -21.59 -3.35
CA LYS A 528 -27.18 -21.30 -2.43
C LYS A 528 -25.92 -22.10 -2.75
N LEU A 529 -26.07 -23.27 -3.36
CA LEU A 529 -24.96 -24.08 -3.84
C LEU A 529 -24.09 -23.33 -4.87
N TYR A 530 -24.69 -22.50 -5.73
CA TYR A 530 -23.97 -21.70 -6.72
C TYR A 530 -23.00 -20.70 -6.07
N SER A 531 -23.45 -19.97 -5.04
CA SER A 531 -22.58 -19.03 -4.30
C SER A 531 -21.46 -19.78 -3.56
N THR A 532 -21.75 -20.95 -2.98
CA THR A 532 -20.74 -21.78 -2.31
C THR A 532 -19.67 -22.27 -3.27
N ILE A 533 -20.07 -22.74 -4.46
CA ILE A 533 -19.12 -23.18 -5.50
C ILE A 533 -18.31 -21.98 -6.01
N SER A 534 -18.93 -20.82 -6.18
CA SER A 534 -18.23 -19.59 -6.62
C SER A 534 -17.14 -19.20 -5.62
N ALA A 535 -17.45 -19.18 -4.32
CA ALA A 535 -16.45 -18.91 -3.28
C ALA A 535 -15.32 -19.96 -3.24
N GLN A 536 -15.62 -21.24 -3.50
CA GLN A 536 -14.60 -22.28 -3.64
C GLN A 536 -13.69 -22.05 -4.85
N ILE A 537 -14.26 -21.63 -5.99
CA ILE A 537 -13.49 -21.28 -7.19
C ILE A 537 -12.54 -20.10 -6.89
N ASP A 538 -13.04 -19.04 -6.24
CA ASP A 538 -12.23 -17.87 -5.87
C ASP A 538 -11.05 -18.25 -4.97
N LEU A 539 -11.28 -19.11 -3.98
CA LEU A 539 -10.23 -19.60 -3.08
C LEU A 539 -9.17 -20.43 -3.84
N LEU A 540 -9.60 -21.30 -4.76
CA LEU A 540 -8.69 -22.09 -5.58
C LEU A 540 -7.85 -21.21 -6.52
N GLN A 541 -8.43 -20.13 -7.07
CA GLN A 541 -7.69 -19.16 -7.88
C GLN A 541 -6.64 -18.41 -7.07
N GLN A 542 -6.96 -18.00 -5.83
CA GLN A 542 -6.01 -17.37 -4.93
C GLN A 542 -4.85 -18.30 -4.57
N TYR A 543 -5.16 -19.57 -4.25
CA TYR A 543 -4.15 -20.59 -4.00
C TYR A 543 -3.24 -20.79 -5.22
N ARG A 544 -3.82 -20.92 -6.42
CA ARG A 544 -3.06 -21.03 -7.68
C ARG A 544 -2.10 -19.84 -7.88
N ALA A 545 -2.57 -18.61 -7.65
CA ALA A 545 -1.75 -17.42 -7.77
C ALA A 545 -0.59 -17.39 -6.76
N ALA A 546 -0.85 -17.82 -5.52
CA ALA A 546 0.18 -17.92 -4.49
C ALA A 546 1.26 -18.95 -4.85
N VAL A 547 0.87 -20.12 -5.37
CA VAL A 547 1.80 -21.17 -5.81
C VAL A 547 2.68 -20.68 -6.98
N ILE A 548 2.10 -19.98 -7.96
CA ILE A 548 2.87 -19.40 -9.09
C ILE A 548 3.86 -18.34 -8.59
N LYS A 549 3.41 -17.46 -7.68
CA LYS A 549 4.28 -16.44 -7.10
C LYS A 549 5.46 -17.07 -6.35
N PHE A 550 5.21 -18.14 -5.60
CA PHE A 550 6.26 -18.88 -4.91
C PHE A 550 7.24 -19.54 -5.88
N ASP A 551 6.77 -20.19 -6.95
CA ASP A 551 7.63 -20.77 -8.00
C ASP A 551 8.54 -19.72 -8.67
N ASN A 552 8.01 -18.53 -8.95
CA ASN A 552 8.80 -17.43 -9.50
C ASN A 552 9.89 -16.95 -8.53
N VAL A 553 9.56 -16.80 -7.24
CA VAL A 553 10.54 -16.41 -6.20
C VAL A 553 11.62 -17.49 -6.03
N ASN A 554 11.27 -18.77 -6.18
CA ASN A 554 12.25 -19.86 -6.14
C ASN A 554 13.19 -19.84 -7.34
N LYS A 555 12.67 -19.63 -8.55
CA LYS A 555 13.49 -19.50 -9.76
C LYS A 555 14.44 -18.32 -9.68
N ASP A 556 13.97 -17.18 -9.16
CA ASP A 556 14.79 -15.98 -8.97
C ASP A 556 15.91 -16.21 -7.95
N LEU A 557 15.62 -16.89 -6.82
CA LEU A 557 16.66 -17.29 -5.87
C LEU A 557 17.68 -18.22 -6.51
N ASP A 558 17.25 -19.22 -7.28
CA ASP A 558 18.16 -20.16 -7.94
C ASP A 558 19.06 -19.45 -8.96
N LEU A 559 18.53 -18.49 -9.72
CA LEU A 559 19.32 -17.63 -10.61
C LEU A 559 20.36 -16.81 -9.84
N HIS A 560 19.99 -16.23 -8.69
CA HIS A 560 20.94 -15.50 -7.84
C HIS A 560 22.04 -16.41 -7.28
N LEU A 561 21.69 -17.62 -6.82
CA LEU A 561 22.67 -18.60 -6.35
C LEU A 561 23.61 -19.08 -7.48
N GLN A 562 23.09 -19.30 -8.68
CA GLN A 562 23.90 -19.66 -9.85
C GLN A 562 24.86 -18.52 -10.24
N SER A 563 24.41 -17.26 -10.16
CA SER A 563 25.26 -16.09 -10.46
C SER A 563 26.48 -15.99 -9.54
N LEU A 564 26.31 -16.33 -8.26
CA LEU A 564 27.38 -16.37 -7.25
C LEU A 564 28.40 -17.49 -7.50
N ASN A 565 27.97 -18.59 -8.13
CA ASN A 565 28.81 -19.74 -8.44
C ASN A 565 29.47 -19.68 -9.82
N THR A 566 29.32 -18.56 -10.55
CA THR A 566 29.98 -18.38 -11.84
C THR A 566 31.51 -18.37 -11.70
N PRO A 567 32.26 -18.89 -12.70
CA PRO A 567 33.72 -18.90 -12.67
C PRO A 567 34.31 -17.48 -12.57
N GLU A 568 33.62 -16.47 -13.13
CA GLU A 568 34.01 -15.06 -12.99
C GLU A 568 33.90 -14.56 -11.55
N MET A 569 32.83 -14.90 -10.83
CA MET A 569 32.65 -14.53 -9.43
C MET A 569 33.62 -15.27 -8.50
N GLN A 570 33.92 -16.54 -8.79
CA GLN A 570 34.95 -17.28 -8.08
C GLN A 570 36.34 -16.67 -8.30
N LYS A 571 36.65 -16.25 -9.53
CA LYS A 571 37.90 -15.54 -9.84
C LYS A 571 37.99 -14.20 -9.09
N LYS A 572 36.93 -13.39 -9.07
CA LYS A 572 36.87 -12.14 -8.28
C LYS A 572 37.08 -12.38 -6.78
N LYS A 573 36.56 -13.50 -6.25
CA LYS A 573 36.77 -13.89 -4.84
C LYS A 573 38.24 -14.27 -4.57
N GLN A 574 38.90 -14.95 -5.51
CA GLN A 574 40.33 -15.24 -5.44
C GLN A 574 41.17 -13.96 -5.53
N GLU A 575 40.85 -13.06 -6.47
CA GLU A 575 41.51 -11.76 -6.64
C GLU A 575 41.41 -10.91 -5.37
N LEU A 576 40.25 -10.87 -4.70
CA LEU A 576 40.10 -10.17 -3.41
C LEU A 576 41.03 -10.77 -2.34
N ALA A 577 41.11 -12.11 -2.22
CA ALA A 577 41.98 -12.76 -1.24
C ALA A 577 43.47 -12.51 -1.53
N GLU A 578 43.86 -12.41 -2.79
CA GLU A 578 45.21 -12.04 -3.21
C GLU A 578 45.53 -10.58 -2.91
N GLN A 579 44.60 -9.67 -3.21
CA GLN A 579 44.75 -8.24 -2.90
C GLN A 579 44.86 -8.00 -1.39
N GLU A 580 44.10 -8.71 -0.55
CA GLU A 580 44.20 -8.62 0.92
C GLU A 580 45.57 -9.10 1.44
N LYS A 581 46.12 -10.19 0.88
CA LYS A 581 47.47 -10.66 1.20
C LYS A 581 48.53 -9.64 0.78
N SER A 582 48.41 -9.07 -0.41
CA SER A 582 49.32 -8.03 -0.91
C SER A 582 49.27 -6.78 -0.02
N LEU A 583 48.07 -6.33 0.36
CA LEU A 583 47.86 -5.18 1.25
C LEU A 583 48.54 -5.42 2.61
N LYS A 584 48.44 -6.63 3.17
CA LYS A 584 49.09 -6.99 4.45
C LYS A 584 50.62 -6.90 4.34
N LEU A 585 51.19 -7.34 3.23
CA LEU A 585 52.62 -7.31 2.97
C LEU A 585 53.14 -5.88 2.73
N VAL A 586 52.37 -5.04 2.02
CA VAL A 586 52.65 -3.61 1.83
C VAL A 586 52.57 -2.86 3.16
N LYS A 587 51.56 -3.10 4.00
CA LYS A 587 51.46 -2.53 5.35
C LYS A 587 52.66 -2.90 6.24
N GLN A 588 53.12 -4.14 6.17
CA GLN A 588 54.31 -4.60 6.90
C GLN A 588 55.59 -3.89 6.44
N LYS A 589 55.76 -3.69 5.13
CA LYS A 589 56.89 -2.95 4.54
C LYS A 589 56.87 -1.45 4.89
N LEU A 590 55.70 -0.89 5.13
CA LEU A 590 55.51 0.50 5.57
C LEU A 590 55.80 0.72 7.06
N GLY A 591 56.15 -0.33 7.82
CA GLY A 591 56.49 -0.20 9.25
C GLY A 591 55.29 0.10 10.16
N MET A 592 54.06 0.05 9.64
CA MET A 592 52.84 0.25 10.42
C MET A 592 52.57 -1.01 11.25
N THR A 593 52.97 -0.98 12.52
CA THR A 593 52.48 -1.94 13.52
C THR A 593 51.01 -1.63 13.79
N PRO A 594 50.13 -2.63 13.96
CA PRO A 594 48.71 -2.38 14.22
C PRO A 594 48.56 -1.80 15.64
N ALA A 595 48.61 -0.49 15.77
CA ALA A 595 48.32 0.23 17.00
C ALA A 595 46.89 0.77 16.95
N LEU A 596 46.03 0.21 17.81
CA LEU A 596 44.79 0.80 18.34
C LEU A 596 43.88 1.57 17.37
N SER A 597 43.22 0.88 16.45
CA SER A 597 41.91 1.33 15.93
C SER A 597 40.88 0.22 15.71
N ASP A 598 41.17 -1.03 16.13
CA ASP A 598 40.26 -2.18 15.95
C ASP A 598 39.41 -2.51 17.19
N LYS A 599 39.33 -1.62 18.19
CA LYS A 599 38.35 -1.74 19.27
C LYS A 599 37.12 -0.89 18.96
N GLY A 600 36.36 -1.33 17.96
CA GLY A 600 35.08 -0.73 17.62
C GLY A 600 34.20 -1.54 16.67
N ALA A 601 34.76 -2.53 15.95
CA ALA A 601 34.01 -3.29 14.94
C ALA A 601 34.23 -4.81 14.98
N GLU A 602 34.73 -5.38 16.09
CA GLU A 602 34.71 -6.82 16.36
C GLU A 602 33.66 -7.15 17.43
N SER A 603 32.40 -6.87 17.11
CA SER A 603 31.29 -7.68 17.60
C SER A 603 30.27 -7.74 16.48
N LEU A 604 29.91 -8.96 16.09
CA LEU A 604 29.16 -9.37 14.90
C LEU A 604 30.07 -9.72 13.72
N LEU A 605 30.03 -11.00 13.34
CA LEU A 605 30.68 -11.71 12.22
C LEU A 605 31.80 -12.68 12.63
N GLN A 606 31.44 -13.68 13.45
CA GLN A 606 32.04 -15.00 13.28
C GLN A 606 31.42 -15.67 12.04
N PRO A 607 32.22 -16.31 11.17
CA PRO A 607 31.68 -17.17 10.12
C PRO A 607 31.09 -18.41 10.77
N ILE A 608 29.76 -18.53 10.75
CA ILE A 608 29.11 -19.82 11.00
C ILE A 608 29.39 -20.68 9.77
N MET A 609 30.46 -21.47 9.83
CA MET A 609 30.54 -22.71 9.06
C MET A 609 29.50 -23.66 9.64
N LEU A 610 28.32 -23.71 9.03
CA LEU A 610 27.36 -24.78 9.24
C LEU A 610 27.86 -26.00 8.46
N ASP A 611 28.64 -26.81 9.17
CA ASP A 611 28.93 -28.18 8.79
C ASP A 611 27.63 -28.98 8.88
N ILE A 612 27.23 -29.60 7.77
CA ILE A 612 26.03 -30.43 7.68
C ILE A 612 26.45 -31.84 8.11
N SER A 613 26.41 -32.10 9.41
CA SER A 613 26.21 -33.45 9.94
C SER A 613 25.80 -33.42 11.40
N ASP A 614 24.86 -34.30 11.73
CA ASP A 614 24.39 -34.72 13.05
C ASP A 614 23.22 -33.95 13.68
N THR A 615 22.05 -34.53 13.44
CA THR A 615 20.79 -34.32 14.15
C THR A 615 20.90 -34.59 15.65
N PRO A 616 20.39 -33.71 16.52
CA PRO A 616 20.00 -34.06 17.88
C PRO A 616 18.48 -34.20 17.96
N THR A 617 18.04 -35.37 18.38
CA THR A 617 16.65 -35.70 18.74
C THR A 617 16.18 -34.83 19.93
N PRO A 618 14.91 -34.38 19.97
CA PRO A 618 14.41 -33.57 21.07
C PRO A 618 14.08 -34.42 22.31
N PRO A 619 14.36 -33.93 23.54
CA PRO A 619 14.01 -34.64 24.76
C PRO A 619 12.50 -34.56 25.03
N LYS A 620 11.92 -35.73 25.32
CA LYS A 620 10.51 -35.93 25.71
C LYS A 620 10.17 -35.09 26.95
N ARG A 621 9.18 -34.20 26.83
CA ARG A 621 8.59 -33.49 27.97
C ARG A 621 7.58 -34.42 28.67
N MET A 622 7.91 -34.81 29.90
CA MET A 622 7.06 -35.64 30.76
C MET A 622 5.80 -34.90 31.22
N ARG A 623 4.69 -35.65 31.20
CA ARG A 623 3.36 -35.32 31.74
C ARG A 623 3.42 -35.34 33.28
N LYS A 624 2.89 -34.32 33.95
CA LYS A 624 2.57 -34.38 35.39
C LYS A 624 1.12 -33.95 35.61
N ASP A 625 0.31 -34.94 35.98
CA ASP A 625 -1.04 -34.78 36.49
C ASP A 625 -1.01 -34.39 37.98
N THR A 626 -1.88 -33.43 38.31
CA THR A 626 -2.80 -33.33 39.45
C THR A 626 -2.31 -33.58 40.88
N MET A 627 -2.44 -32.58 41.78
CA MET A 627 -3.22 -32.76 43.02
C MET A 627 -3.68 -31.45 43.69
N LYS A 628 -4.95 -31.49 44.11
CA LYS A 628 -5.69 -30.53 44.93
C LYS A 628 -5.22 -30.50 46.40
N LYS A 629 -5.59 -29.39 47.07
CA LYS A 629 -6.02 -29.19 48.49
C LYS A 629 -5.11 -28.24 49.28
N LEU A 630 -5.54 -27.48 50.26
CA LEU A 630 -6.80 -26.80 50.67
C LEU A 630 -6.43 -26.03 51.96
N TYR A 631 -7.17 -24.96 52.26
CA TYR A 631 -7.28 -24.23 53.54
C TYR A 631 -6.11 -23.33 53.98
N ARG A 632 -6.35 -22.02 54.04
CA ARG A 632 -7.14 -21.39 55.12
C ARG A 632 -7.88 -20.17 54.59
#